data_AF-A0A1H4QRW5-F1
#
_entry.id   AF-A0A1H4QRW5-F1
#
_cell.length_a   1.000
_cell.length_b   1.000
_cell.length_c   1.000
_cell.angle_alpha   90.00
_cell.angle_beta   90.00
_cell.angle_gamma   90.00
#
_symmetry.space_group_name_H-M   'P 1'
#
loop_
_entity.id
_entity.type
_entity.pdbx_description
1 polymer ?
#
loop_
_entity_poly.entity_id
_entity_poly.type
_entity_poly.pdbx_seq_one_letter_code
_entity_poly.pdbx_strand_id
1 'polypeptide(L)'
;MTELILAVTPARGRAWLSQAIGWVAGYVVRRDDVVAATTPAALFAELGLAYPGSPFSADAPHIDTLRIPAASYLALESPGTGDVVPPFRDHPPLSGTGFVESASAMVPYWWLAPSALPAGTSLWRTHADGREEILAGYAHVAEGWVSTRPDFVLQPVPPRSPELVGVWAEIAGERMLADLLPDGTAIVCAPDEREGMRQSSRGVWWRTATDGEIDRLFAVRVLGRWRNRRVQLVGVERGESGDRAHIVFLGHDAIDAESLGLTKTDAGVYEGVVDAVEVRDLGEEQTELPAATAADAAQ
;
A
#
# COMPACT_ATOMS: atom_id res chain seq x y z
N MET A 1 13.65 7.42 8.95
CA MET A 1 13.37 6.16 8.21
C MET A 1 13.30 6.55 6.76
N THR A 2 14.15 6.01 5.90
CA THR A 2 14.24 6.42 4.49
C THR A 2 13.36 5.53 3.60
N GLU A 3 13.29 4.23 3.89
CA GLU A 3 12.52 3.28 3.09
C GLU A 3 12.05 2.06 3.92
N LEU A 4 10.85 1.59 3.60
CA LEU A 4 10.24 0.36 4.10
C LEU A 4 10.37 -0.75 3.08
N ILE A 5 10.45 -2.00 3.54
CA ILE A 5 10.40 -3.19 2.70
C ILE A 5 9.21 -4.08 3.08
N LEU A 6 8.54 -4.62 2.06
CA LEU A 6 7.39 -5.52 2.17
C LEU A 6 7.58 -6.69 1.20
N ALA A 7 7.35 -7.93 1.63
CA ALA A 7 7.34 -9.07 0.71
C ALA A 7 6.08 -9.05 -0.17
N VAL A 8 6.21 -9.42 -1.44
CA VAL A 8 5.11 -9.36 -2.41
C VAL A 8 4.61 -10.75 -2.72
N THR A 9 3.39 -11.07 -2.29
CA THR A 9 2.74 -12.31 -2.73
C THR A 9 2.44 -12.25 -4.24
N PRO A 10 2.46 -13.39 -4.96
CA PRO A 10 2.14 -13.39 -6.40
C PRO A 10 0.76 -12.78 -6.72
N ALA A 11 -0.22 -13.01 -5.84
CA ALA A 11 -1.56 -12.44 -5.99
C ALA A 11 -1.56 -10.91 -5.84
N ARG A 12 -0.90 -10.38 -4.81
CA ARG A 12 -0.80 -8.93 -4.59
C ARG A 12 -0.02 -8.24 -5.69
N GLY A 13 1.11 -8.81 -6.13
CA GLY A 13 1.89 -8.30 -7.25
C GLY A 13 1.06 -8.18 -8.52
N ARG A 14 0.28 -9.22 -8.86
CA ARG A 14 -0.68 -9.14 -9.98
C ARG A 14 -1.74 -8.05 -9.78
N ALA A 15 -2.28 -7.90 -8.57
CA ALA A 15 -3.32 -6.93 -8.30
C ALA A 15 -2.82 -5.48 -8.45
N TRP A 16 -1.59 -5.17 -8.03
CA TRP A 16 -0.97 -3.88 -8.28
C TRP A 16 -0.70 -3.64 -9.77
N LEU A 17 -0.05 -4.60 -10.43
CA LEU A 17 0.48 -4.42 -11.80
C LEU A 17 -0.58 -4.57 -12.90
N SER A 18 -1.67 -5.29 -12.65
CA SER A 18 -2.67 -5.64 -13.66
C SER A 18 -4.09 -5.21 -13.32
N GLN A 19 -4.36 -4.82 -12.07
CA GLN A 19 -5.69 -4.40 -11.62
C GLN A 19 -5.70 -2.99 -11.01
N ALA A 20 -4.54 -2.30 -11.02
CA ALA A 20 -4.37 -0.94 -10.52
C ALA A 20 -4.90 -0.73 -9.09
N ILE A 21 -4.70 -1.71 -8.21
CA ILE A 21 -4.84 -1.47 -6.77
C ILE A 21 -3.91 -0.32 -6.40
N GLY A 22 -4.47 0.73 -5.79
CA GLY A 22 -3.77 1.97 -5.44
C GLY A 22 -3.34 2.06 -3.98
N TRP A 23 -3.32 0.94 -3.25
CA TRP A 23 -3.01 0.91 -1.82
C TRP A 23 -2.06 -0.23 -1.44
N VAL A 24 -1.41 -0.10 -0.29
CA VAL A 24 -0.49 -1.09 0.29
C VAL A 24 -0.82 -1.32 1.76
N ALA A 25 -0.65 -2.55 2.25
CA ALA A 25 -0.87 -2.94 3.64
C ALA A 25 -0.03 -4.18 3.99
N GLY A 26 0.10 -4.47 5.29
CA GLY A 26 0.76 -5.66 5.82
C GLY A 26 1.98 -5.36 6.67
N TYR A 27 2.69 -6.40 7.08
CA TYR A 27 3.89 -6.22 7.90
C TYR A 27 5.07 -5.71 7.07
N VAL A 28 5.64 -4.59 7.50
CA VAL A 28 6.76 -3.91 6.87
C VAL A 28 7.93 -3.80 7.83
N VAL A 29 9.13 -3.79 7.27
CA VAL A 29 10.39 -3.66 8.01
C VAL A 29 11.17 -2.47 7.47
N ARG A 30 12.07 -1.87 8.26
CA ARG A 30 13.03 -0.89 7.72
C ARG A 30 13.98 -1.61 6.78
N ARG A 31 14.21 -1.06 5.59
CA ARG A 31 15.19 -1.67 4.68
C ARG A 31 16.57 -1.87 5.32
N ASP A 32 17.02 -0.89 6.11
CA ASP A 32 18.33 -0.93 6.78
C ASP A 32 18.45 -2.10 7.77
N ASP A 33 17.35 -2.54 8.38
CA ASP A 33 17.35 -3.63 9.37
C ASP A 33 17.52 -5.01 8.69
N VAL A 34 17.33 -5.09 7.37
CA VAL A 34 17.45 -6.34 6.59
C VAL A 34 18.43 -6.21 5.41
N VAL A 35 19.31 -5.21 5.42
CA VAL A 35 20.27 -4.97 4.33
C VAL A 35 21.22 -6.16 4.10
N ALA A 36 21.47 -6.97 5.14
CA ALA A 36 22.28 -8.17 5.05
C ALA A 36 21.53 -9.38 4.46
N ALA A 37 20.20 -9.30 4.35
CA ALA A 37 19.35 -10.35 3.79
C ALA A 37 19.35 -10.28 2.26
N THR A 38 20.46 -10.71 1.65
CA THR A 38 20.66 -10.58 0.20
C THR A 38 20.15 -11.78 -0.59
N THR A 39 19.56 -12.80 0.03
CA THR A 39 19.07 -14.01 -0.64
C THR A 39 17.60 -14.27 -0.32
N PRO A 40 16.87 -15.03 -1.16
CA PRO A 40 15.51 -15.47 -0.87
C PRO A 40 15.36 -16.14 0.51
N ALA A 41 16.27 -17.06 0.85
CA ALA A 41 16.25 -17.74 2.15
C ALA A 41 16.42 -16.76 3.32
N ALA A 42 17.31 -15.77 3.19
CA ALA A 42 17.49 -14.75 4.21
C ALA A 42 16.26 -13.85 4.32
N LEU A 43 15.75 -13.32 3.21
CA LEU A 43 14.52 -12.50 3.21
C LEU A 43 13.31 -13.26 3.76
N PHE A 44 13.19 -14.55 3.45
CA PHE A 44 12.14 -15.41 3.99
C PHE A 44 12.17 -15.45 5.52
N ALA A 45 13.35 -15.59 6.11
CA ALA A 45 13.54 -15.61 7.56
C ALA A 45 13.35 -14.23 8.20
N GLU A 46 14.02 -13.20 7.66
CA GLU A 46 14.03 -11.85 8.23
C GLU A 46 12.71 -11.08 8.06
N LEU A 47 11.90 -11.41 7.04
CA LEU A 47 10.56 -10.82 6.85
C LEU A 47 9.44 -11.69 7.43
N GLY A 48 9.77 -12.81 8.08
CA GLY A 48 8.80 -13.64 8.78
C GLY A 48 7.80 -14.34 7.86
N LEU A 49 8.26 -14.86 6.72
CA LEU A 49 7.38 -15.37 5.66
C LEU A 49 6.94 -16.83 5.85
N ALA A 50 7.25 -17.45 7.00
CA ALA A 50 6.93 -18.84 7.30
C ALA A 50 5.53 -19.05 7.91
N TYR A 51 4.63 -18.06 7.83
CA TYR A 51 3.30 -18.14 8.42
C TYR A 51 2.39 -19.18 7.71
N PRO A 52 1.37 -19.72 8.40
CA PRO A 52 0.45 -20.68 7.81
C PRO A 52 -0.22 -20.17 6.53
N GLY A 53 -0.17 -20.97 5.46
CA GLY A 53 -0.74 -20.60 4.16
C GLY A 53 0.13 -19.62 3.35
N SER A 54 1.34 -19.31 3.81
CA SER A 54 2.28 -18.48 3.07
C SER A 54 2.59 -19.06 1.68
N PRO A 55 2.56 -18.24 0.61
CA PRO A 55 2.97 -18.66 -0.73
C PRO A 55 4.50 -18.64 -0.90
N PHE A 56 5.25 -18.18 0.10
CA PHE A 56 6.71 -18.07 0.03
C PHE A 56 7.39 -19.37 0.43
N SER A 57 8.61 -19.57 -0.09
CA SER A 57 9.49 -20.67 0.30
C SER A 57 10.91 -20.14 0.45
N ALA A 58 11.66 -20.65 1.43
CA ALA A 58 13.07 -20.31 1.62
C ALA A 58 13.93 -20.74 0.42
N ASP A 59 13.53 -21.80 -0.28
CA ASP A 59 14.22 -22.33 -1.47
C ASP A 59 13.70 -21.72 -2.79
N ALA A 60 12.87 -20.68 -2.71
CA ALA A 60 12.36 -20.03 -3.91
C ALA A 60 13.52 -19.46 -4.74
N PRO A 61 13.47 -19.56 -6.09
CA PRO A 61 14.53 -19.02 -6.94
C PRO A 61 14.66 -17.50 -6.82
N HIS A 62 13.59 -16.84 -6.37
CA HIS A 62 13.56 -15.43 -6.04
C HIS A 62 12.47 -15.09 -5.02
N ILE A 63 12.60 -13.94 -4.37
CA ILE A 63 11.52 -13.26 -3.64
C ILE A 63 11.36 -11.87 -4.23
N ASP A 64 10.10 -11.49 -4.47
CA ASP A 64 9.75 -10.14 -4.89
C ASP A 64 9.40 -9.29 -3.66
N THR A 65 9.88 -8.04 -3.61
CA THR A 65 9.66 -7.10 -2.51
C THR A 65 9.27 -5.72 -3.04
N LEU A 66 8.41 -5.01 -2.30
CA LEU A 66 8.25 -3.57 -2.47
C LEU A 66 9.25 -2.83 -1.61
N ARG A 67 9.83 -1.80 -2.20
CA ARG A 67 10.58 -0.74 -1.54
C ARG A 67 9.73 0.51 -1.53
N ILE A 68 9.26 0.90 -0.35
CA ILE A 68 8.23 1.94 -0.17
C ILE A 68 8.89 3.15 0.49
N PRO A 69 8.89 4.33 -0.15
CA PRO A 69 9.37 5.55 0.48
C PRO A 69 8.63 5.82 1.79
N ALA A 70 9.34 6.34 2.78
CA ALA A 70 8.73 6.73 4.05
C ALA A 70 7.85 7.98 3.86
N ALA A 71 6.61 7.80 3.44
CA ALA A 71 5.62 8.87 3.34
C ALA A 71 4.93 9.10 4.68
N SER A 72 4.72 10.37 5.04
CA SER A 72 4.17 10.77 6.34
C SER A 72 2.73 10.31 6.59
N TYR A 73 2.00 9.97 5.52
CA TYR A 73 0.62 9.51 5.58
C TYR A 73 0.48 7.98 5.70
N LEU A 74 1.58 7.23 5.73
CA LEU A 74 1.52 5.79 5.96
C LEU A 74 1.05 5.51 7.39
N ALA A 75 -0.07 4.81 7.52
CA ALA A 75 -0.66 4.45 8.81
C ALA A 75 0.07 3.22 9.41
N LEU A 76 1.20 3.49 10.08
CA LEU A 76 2.03 2.48 10.72
C LEU A 76 1.65 2.30 12.19
N GLU A 77 1.47 1.05 12.59
CA GLU A 77 1.24 0.64 13.97
C GLU A 77 2.36 -0.29 14.44
N SER A 78 2.72 -0.21 15.72
CA SER A 78 3.84 -0.97 16.29
C SER A 78 3.32 -2.11 17.18
N PRO A 79 3.45 -3.38 16.74
CA PRO A 79 3.14 -4.53 17.58
C PRO A 79 4.05 -4.60 18.81
N GLY A 80 3.63 -5.33 19.84
CA GLY A 80 4.37 -5.47 21.10
C GLY A 80 4.28 -4.25 22.03
N THR A 81 3.61 -3.17 21.61
CA THR A 81 3.36 -2.00 22.46
C THR A 81 2.00 -2.09 23.15
N GLY A 82 1.88 -1.52 24.36
CA GLY A 82 0.61 -1.46 25.09
C GLY A 82 -0.37 -0.40 24.56
N ASP A 83 0.08 0.42 23.60
CA ASP A 83 -0.65 1.57 23.10
C ASP A 83 -1.67 1.19 22.00
N VAL A 84 -1.54 -0.01 21.41
CA VAL A 84 -2.48 -0.53 20.42
C VAL A 84 -3.50 -1.46 21.07
N VAL A 85 -4.78 -1.12 20.93
CA VAL A 85 -5.90 -1.88 21.49
C VAL A 85 -6.93 -2.20 20.39
N PRO A 86 -7.24 -3.49 20.15
CA PRO A 86 -6.71 -4.69 20.82
C PRO A 86 -5.24 -4.99 20.45
N PRO A 87 -4.52 -5.75 21.29
CA PRO A 87 -3.13 -6.10 21.00
C PRO A 87 -3.03 -6.98 19.75
N PHE A 88 -1.91 -6.86 19.05
CA PHE A 88 -1.58 -7.73 17.93
C PHE A 88 -1.51 -9.20 18.37
N ARG A 89 -2.21 -10.06 17.65
CA ARG A 89 -2.19 -11.51 17.75
C ARG A 89 -2.27 -12.08 16.36
N ASP A 90 -1.15 -12.59 15.88
CA ASP A 90 -1.10 -13.28 14.59
C ASP A 90 -0.36 -14.62 14.75
N HIS A 91 -0.33 -15.41 13.69
CA HIS A 91 0.40 -16.65 13.65
C HIS A 91 1.92 -16.39 13.60
N PRO A 92 2.74 -17.31 14.16
CA PRO A 92 4.18 -17.27 13.99
C PRO A 92 4.57 -17.19 12.50
N PRO A 93 5.69 -16.55 12.15
CA PRO A 93 6.71 -15.97 13.05
C PRO A 93 6.46 -14.50 13.43
N LEU A 94 5.27 -13.95 13.19
CA LEU A 94 4.91 -12.55 13.43
C LEU A 94 3.82 -12.45 14.50
N SER A 95 4.04 -13.08 15.67
CA SER A 95 3.01 -13.36 16.67
C SER A 95 2.42 -12.15 17.40
N GLY A 96 2.91 -10.94 17.13
CA GLY A 96 2.45 -9.69 17.74
C GLY A 96 3.44 -9.06 18.71
N THR A 97 4.67 -9.58 18.81
CA THR A 97 5.73 -9.09 19.70
C THR A 97 6.46 -7.85 19.17
N GLY A 98 6.27 -7.50 17.89
CA GLY A 98 6.98 -6.41 17.21
C GLY A 98 8.36 -6.81 16.67
N PHE A 99 8.77 -8.07 16.83
CA PHE A 99 10.01 -8.62 16.28
C PHE A 99 9.78 -9.92 15.53
N VAL A 100 10.47 -10.10 14.41
CA VAL A 100 10.36 -11.30 13.59
C VAL A 100 11.04 -12.48 14.30
N GLU A 101 10.27 -13.50 14.69
CA GLU A 101 10.79 -14.62 15.51
C GLU A 101 11.75 -15.54 14.75
N SER A 102 11.59 -15.63 13.43
CA SER A 102 12.42 -16.45 12.54
C SER A 102 13.71 -15.75 12.11
N ALA A 103 13.84 -14.45 12.40
CA ALA A 103 14.97 -13.64 11.98
C ALA A 103 16.25 -14.08 12.71
N SER A 104 17.38 -14.05 11.99
CA SER A 104 18.70 -14.30 12.57
C SER A 104 19.19 -13.12 13.42
N ALA A 105 18.68 -11.92 13.15
CA ALA A 105 18.88 -10.70 13.91
C ALA A 105 17.58 -10.25 14.58
N MET A 106 17.68 -9.31 15.52
CA MET A 106 16.51 -8.66 16.09
C MET A 106 15.94 -7.68 15.05
N VAL A 107 15.00 -8.15 14.23
CA VAL A 107 14.35 -7.34 13.18
C VAL A 107 13.00 -6.82 13.68
N PRO A 108 12.86 -5.50 13.90
CA PRO A 108 11.58 -4.89 14.23
C PRO A 108 10.67 -4.86 13.00
N TYR A 109 9.38 -5.09 13.22
CA TYR A 109 8.37 -4.92 12.18
C TYR A 109 7.24 -4.00 12.63
N TRP A 110 6.62 -3.35 11.65
CA TRP A 110 5.43 -2.52 11.83
C TRP A 110 4.29 -3.10 11.01
N TRP A 111 3.07 -2.91 11.47
CA TRP A 111 1.90 -3.19 10.65
C TRP A 111 1.48 -1.93 9.92
N LEU A 112 1.46 -1.99 8.60
CA LEU A 112 0.94 -0.94 7.74
C LEU A 112 -0.53 -1.19 7.47
N ALA A 113 -1.39 -0.34 8.02
CA ALA A 113 -2.80 -0.32 7.64
C ALA A 113 -2.94 0.12 6.17
N PRO A 114 -4.02 -0.25 5.45
CA PRO A 114 -4.17 0.12 4.06
C PRO A 114 -4.01 1.63 3.87
N SER A 115 -2.98 1.99 3.11
CA SER A 115 -2.57 3.36 2.84
C SER A 115 -2.39 3.53 1.34
N ALA A 116 -2.58 4.75 0.82
CA ALA A 116 -2.33 5.03 -0.59
C ALA A 116 -0.90 4.60 -0.94
N LEU A 117 -0.72 3.99 -2.11
CA LEU A 117 0.59 3.53 -2.56
C LEU A 117 1.47 4.75 -2.87
N PRO A 118 2.59 4.97 -2.16
CA PRO A 118 3.38 6.17 -2.39
C PRO A 118 4.06 6.21 -3.75
N ALA A 119 4.01 7.37 -4.40
CA ALA A 119 4.88 7.67 -5.53
C ALA A 119 6.35 7.38 -5.20
N GLY A 120 7.07 6.78 -6.15
CA GLY A 120 8.45 6.31 -5.97
C GLY A 120 8.56 4.90 -5.38
N THR A 121 7.46 4.25 -5.00
CA THR A 121 7.48 2.82 -4.61
C THR A 121 8.04 1.99 -5.76
N SER A 122 8.91 1.02 -5.48
CA SER A 122 9.50 0.16 -6.51
C SER A 122 9.36 -1.31 -6.17
N LEU A 123 9.13 -2.13 -7.20
CA LEU A 123 9.06 -3.58 -7.12
C LEU A 123 10.41 -4.17 -7.52
N TRP A 124 10.97 -4.96 -6.61
CA TRP A 124 12.28 -5.57 -6.75
C TRP A 124 12.17 -7.08 -6.71
N ARG A 125 13.10 -7.74 -7.40
CA ARG A 125 13.31 -9.18 -7.32
C ARG A 125 14.71 -9.49 -6.81
N THR A 126 14.78 -10.28 -5.75
CA THR A 126 16.04 -10.80 -5.20
C THR A 126 16.19 -12.25 -5.61
N HIS A 127 17.24 -12.57 -6.37
CA HIS A 127 17.51 -13.92 -6.90
C HIS A 127 18.38 -14.73 -5.93
N ALA A 128 18.38 -16.06 -6.10
CA ALA A 128 19.14 -16.98 -5.26
C ALA A 128 20.67 -16.73 -5.23
N ASP A 129 21.23 -16.13 -6.29
CA ASP A 129 22.65 -15.74 -6.38
C ASP A 129 22.96 -14.39 -5.69
N GLY A 130 21.95 -13.75 -5.11
CA GLY A 130 22.04 -12.45 -4.44
C GLY A 130 21.90 -11.24 -5.36
N ARG A 131 21.66 -11.45 -6.66
CA ARG A 131 21.39 -10.36 -7.58
C ARG A 131 20.01 -9.76 -7.31
N GLU A 132 19.95 -8.44 -7.23
CA GLU A 132 18.70 -7.68 -7.19
C GLU A 132 18.40 -7.05 -8.56
N GLU A 133 17.13 -7.03 -8.96
CA GLU A 133 16.66 -6.31 -10.15
C GLU A 133 15.37 -5.54 -9.86
N ILE A 134 15.26 -4.33 -10.41
CA ILE A 134 13.99 -3.57 -10.41
C ILE A 134 13.13 -4.12 -11.54
N LEU A 135 11.88 -4.49 -11.21
CA LEU A 135 10.89 -4.92 -12.19
C LEU A 135 10.00 -3.77 -12.65
N ALA A 136 9.58 -2.92 -11.71
CA ALA A 136 8.71 -1.77 -11.98
C ALA A 136 8.86 -0.69 -10.90
N GLY A 137 8.54 0.56 -11.26
CA GLY A 137 8.40 1.68 -10.35
C GLY A 137 7.01 2.27 -10.44
N TYR A 138 6.39 2.60 -9.31
CA TYR A 138 5.16 3.35 -9.24
C TYR A 138 5.49 4.84 -9.38
N ALA A 139 5.19 5.42 -10.54
CA ALA A 139 5.52 6.80 -10.84
C ALA A 139 4.71 7.77 -9.95
N HIS A 140 3.39 7.68 -10.05
CA HIS A 140 2.39 8.41 -9.24
C HIS A 140 0.99 7.97 -9.68
N VAL A 141 -0.05 8.47 -9.00
CA VAL A 141 -1.45 8.07 -9.22
C VAL A 141 -1.94 8.13 -10.67
N ALA A 142 -1.47 9.09 -11.48
CA ALA A 142 -1.89 9.24 -12.88
C ALA A 142 -1.22 8.20 -13.81
N GLU A 143 0.10 8.03 -13.73
CA GLU A 143 0.84 7.12 -14.63
C GLU A 143 0.87 5.66 -14.11
N GLY A 144 0.72 5.46 -12.81
CA GLY A 144 0.72 4.14 -12.17
C GLY A 144 2.09 3.46 -12.22
N TRP A 145 2.07 2.13 -12.39
CA TRP A 145 3.28 1.33 -12.49
C TRP A 145 3.90 1.45 -13.88
N VAL A 146 5.19 1.76 -13.91
CA VAL A 146 6.01 1.85 -15.10
C VAL A 146 7.09 0.78 -15.01
N SER A 147 7.24 0.01 -16.08
CA SER A 147 8.26 -1.02 -16.16
C SER A 147 9.62 -0.39 -16.46
N THR A 148 10.66 -0.88 -15.78
CA THR A 148 12.06 -0.58 -16.10
C THR A 148 12.64 -1.53 -17.16
N ARG A 149 11.85 -2.53 -17.57
CA ARG A 149 12.25 -3.64 -18.43
C ARG A 149 11.46 -3.66 -19.75
N PRO A 150 12.14 -3.67 -20.92
CA PRO A 150 11.46 -3.71 -22.21
C PRO A 150 10.56 -4.95 -22.41
N ASP A 151 10.91 -6.07 -21.77
CA ASP A 151 10.18 -7.34 -21.84
C ASP A 151 9.03 -7.46 -20.84
N PHE A 152 8.86 -6.47 -19.96
CA PHE A 152 7.82 -6.47 -18.93
C PHE A 152 6.78 -5.39 -19.24
N VAL A 153 5.74 -5.77 -19.96
CA VAL A 153 4.68 -4.85 -20.39
C VAL A 153 3.59 -4.76 -19.32
N LEU A 154 3.34 -3.56 -18.84
CA LEU A 154 2.27 -3.27 -17.89
C LEU A 154 1.04 -2.74 -18.62
N GLN A 155 -0.13 -3.20 -18.19
CA GLN A 155 -1.39 -2.76 -18.78
C GLN A 155 -1.80 -1.42 -18.16
N PRO A 156 -2.19 -0.42 -18.98
CA PRO A 156 -2.67 0.84 -18.45
C PRO A 156 -4.10 0.67 -17.92
N VAL A 157 -4.24 0.45 -16.61
CA VAL A 157 -5.55 0.27 -15.95
C VAL A 157 -5.86 1.50 -15.09
N PRO A 158 -7.01 2.18 -15.21
CA PRO A 158 -7.34 3.37 -14.42
C PRO A 158 -7.24 3.15 -12.90
N PRO A 159 -7.00 4.19 -12.09
CA PRO A 159 -6.97 4.07 -10.63
C PRO A 159 -8.27 3.48 -10.09
N ARG A 160 -8.17 2.49 -9.19
CA ARG A 160 -9.33 1.83 -8.59
C ARG A 160 -9.62 2.39 -7.19
N SER A 161 -10.83 2.95 -7.05
CA SER A 161 -11.38 3.46 -5.78
C SER A 161 -10.49 4.44 -4.99
N PRO A 162 -9.87 5.45 -5.61
CA PRO A 162 -9.02 6.42 -4.91
C PRO A 162 -9.76 7.27 -3.86
N GLU A 163 -11.10 7.31 -3.93
CA GLU A 163 -11.96 7.95 -2.94
C GLU A 163 -11.97 7.22 -1.59
N LEU A 164 -11.62 5.93 -1.58
CA LEU A 164 -11.58 5.11 -0.36
C LEU A 164 -10.19 5.09 0.28
N VAL A 165 -9.16 5.05 -0.56
CA VAL A 165 -7.75 5.08 -0.18
C VAL A 165 -6.95 5.83 -1.24
N GLY A 166 -6.56 7.07 -0.96
CA GLY A 166 -5.88 7.92 -1.94
C GLY A 166 -5.41 9.26 -1.37
N VAL A 167 -4.57 9.97 -2.11
CA VAL A 167 -4.13 11.33 -1.78
C VAL A 167 -4.98 12.33 -2.57
N TRP A 168 -5.37 13.42 -1.93
CA TRP A 168 -6.28 14.42 -2.47
C TRP A 168 -5.75 15.82 -2.20
N ALA A 169 -5.93 16.71 -3.16
CA ALA A 169 -5.64 18.13 -3.03
C ALA A 169 -6.95 18.93 -3.04
N GLU A 170 -7.03 19.99 -2.24
CA GLU A 170 -8.02 21.06 -2.40
C GLU A 170 -7.37 22.23 -3.13
N ILE A 171 -7.97 22.65 -4.24
CA ILE A 171 -7.50 23.75 -5.09
C ILE A 171 -8.70 24.63 -5.42
N ALA A 172 -8.70 25.88 -4.95
CA ALA A 172 -9.78 26.83 -5.16
C ALA A 172 -11.16 26.27 -4.74
N GLY A 173 -11.19 25.47 -3.67
CA GLY A 173 -12.39 24.81 -3.14
C GLY A 173 -12.83 23.54 -3.88
N GLU A 174 -12.07 23.05 -4.86
CA GLU A 174 -12.31 21.78 -5.54
C GLU A 174 -11.38 20.68 -5.02
N ARG A 175 -11.94 19.50 -4.73
CA ARG A 175 -11.18 18.30 -4.36
C ARG A 175 -10.74 17.53 -5.60
N MET A 176 -9.43 17.46 -5.83
CA MET A 176 -8.80 16.80 -6.97
C MET A 176 -7.94 15.64 -6.52
N LEU A 177 -7.95 14.53 -7.28
CA LEU A 177 -7.07 13.39 -7.01
C LEU A 177 -5.62 13.85 -7.14
N ALA A 178 -4.76 13.47 -6.20
CA ALA A 178 -3.39 13.95 -6.15
C ALA A 178 -2.42 12.84 -5.78
N ASP A 179 -1.13 13.15 -5.87
CA ASP A 179 -0.04 12.36 -5.31
C ASP A 179 1.11 13.29 -4.93
N LEU A 180 1.97 12.86 -3.99
CA LEU A 180 3.15 13.60 -3.57
C LEU A 180 4.40 12.79 -3.90
N LEU A 181 5.23 13.32 -4.78
CA LEU A 181 6.50 12.70 -5.16
C LEU A 181 7.51 12.80 -4.01
N PRO A 182 8.53 11.91 -3.96
CA PRO A 182 9.56 11.95 -2.92
C PRO A 182 10.37 13.26 -2.83
N ASP A 183 10.42 14.05 -3.91
CA ASP A 183 11.07 15.37 -3.95
C ASP A 183 10.15 16.52 -3.48
N GLY A 184 8.93 16.19 -3.04
CA GLY A 184 7.92 17.14 -2.57
C GLY A 184 7.06 17.76 -3.68
N THR A 185 7.29 17.39 -4.94
CA THR A 185 6.45 17.81 -6.06
C THR A 185 5.06 17.17 -5.94
N ALA A 186 3.99 17.96 -5.99
CA ALA A 186 2.64 17.44 -6.05
C ALA A 186 2.15 17.27 -7.49
N ILE A 187 1.49 16.14 -7.75
CA ILE A 187 0.75 15.87 -8.98
C ILE A 187 -0.73 16.03 -8.71
N VAL A 188 -1.44 16.70 -9.61
CA VAL A 188 -2.90 16.90 -9.53
C VAL A 188 -3.57 16.31 -10.75
N CYS A 189 -4.69 15.64 -10.54
CA CYS A 189 -5.39 14.84 -11.55
C CYS A 189 -6.85 15.26 -11.67
N ALA A 190 -7.39 15.11 -12.88
CA ALA A 190 -8.78 15.35 -13.19
C ALA A 190 -9.38 14.17 -13.98
N PRO A 191 -10.70 13.92 -13.84
CA PRO A 191 -11.39 12.92 -14.67
C PRO A 191 -11.51 13.35 -16.13
N ASP A 192 -11.57 14.66 -16.39
CA ASP A 192 -11.78 15.26 -17.71
C ASP A 192 -10.62 16.19 -18.09
N GLU A 193 -10.51 16.51 -19.38
CA GLU A 193 -9.50 17.43 -19.91
C GLU A 193 -9.61 18.81 -19.25
N ARG A 194 -8.45 19.34 -18.84
CA ARG A 194 -8.30 20.69 -18.28
C ARG A 194 -7.07 21.37 -18.83
N GLU A 195 -7.09 22.70 -18.81
CA GLU A 195 -5.97 23.50 -19.28
C GLU A 195 -4.65 23.11 -18.59
N GLY A 196 -3.60 22.94 -19.39
CA GLY A 196 -2.27 22.57 -18.92
C GLY A 196 -2.11 21.12 -18.46
N MET A 197 -3.17 20.30 -18.52
CA MET A 197 -3.09 18.87 -18.21
C MET A 197 -2.76 18.04 -19.44
N ARG A 198 -2.02 16.95 -19.22
CA ARG A 198 -1.78 15.90 -20.21
C ARG A 198 -2.51 14.63 -19.81
N GLN A 199 -2.95 13.85 -20.79
CA GLN A 199 -3.57 12.55 -20.53
C GLN A 199 -2.49 11.47 -20.43
N SER A 200 -2.49 10.72 -19.33
CA SER A 200 -1.67 9.51 -19.15
C SER A 200 -2.18 8.35 -20.02
N SER A 201 -1.35 7.32 -20.18
CA SER A 201 -1.75 6.06 -20.84
C SER A 201 -2.96 5.39 -20.18
N ARG A 202 -3.24 5.70 -18.91
CA ARG A 202 -4.34 5.18 -18.09
C ARG A 202 -5.62 6.00 -18.22
N GLY A 203 -5.64 7.01 -19.10
CA GLY A 203 -6.78 7.88 -19.34
C GLY A 203 -6.97 8.99 -18.31
N VAL A 204 -6.06 9.12 -17.33
CA VAL A 204 -6.11 10.15 -16.28
C VAL A 204 -5.45 11.43 -16.80
N TRP A 205 -6.16 12.56 -16.71
CA TRP A 205 -5.61 13.89 -17.00
C TRP A 205 -4.85 14.41 -15.80
N TRP A 206 -3.63 14.90 -16.00
CA TRP A 206 -2.77 15.32 -14.89
C TRP A 206 -1.77 16.41 -15.26
N ARG A 207 -1.28 17.12 -14.24
CA ARG A 207 -0.09 17.98 -14.31
C ARG A 207 0.58 18.09 -12.94
N THR A 208 1.79 18.63 -12.93
CA THR A 208 2.43 19.11 -11.70
C THR A 208 1.70 20.36 -11.20
N ALA A 209 1.50 20.44 -9.88
CA ALA A 209 0.94 21.62 -9.23
C ALA A 209 1.96 22.77 -9.25
N THR A 210 1.47 24.00 -9.38
CA THR A 210 2.30 25.20 -9.30
C THR A 210 2.43 25.68 -7.85
N ASP A 211 3.43 26.50 -7.58
CA ASP A 211 3.68 26.99 -6.22
C ASP A 211 2.49 27.77 -5.66
N GLY A 212 2.11 27.49 -4.41
CA GLY A 212 0.97 28.12 -3.75
C GLY A 212 -0.41 27.80 -4.33
N GLU A 213 -0.51 26.85 -5.27
CA GLU A 213 -1.79 26.45 -5.87
C GLU A 213 -2.66 25.59 -4.93
N ILE A 214 -2.01 24.72 -4.15
CA ILE A 214 -2.69 23.74 -3.31
C ILE A 214 -3.04 24.37 -1.97
N ASP A 215 -4.33 24.45 -1.67
CA ASP A 215 -4.84 24.93 -0.38
C ASP A 215 -4.60 23.89 0.72
N ARG A 216 -4.88 22.61 0.42
CA ARG A 216 -4.66 21.47 1.32
C ARG A 216 -4.25 20.23 0.53
N LEU A 217 -3.37 19.42 1.11
CA LEU A 217 -2.96 18.11 0.57
C LEU A 217 -3.11 17.08 1.68
N PHE A 218 -3.93 16.06 1.47
CA PHE A 218 -4.23 15.08 2.52
C PHE A 218 -4.44 13.68 1.95
N ALA A 219 -4.06 12.66 2.72
CA ALA A 219 -4.37 11.27 2.42
C ALA A 219 -5.68 10.88 3.09
N VAL A 220 -6.46 10.05 2.42
CA VAL A 220 -7.77 9.58 2.85
C VAL A 220 -7.76 8.09 3.08
N ARG A 221 -8.40 7.68 4.17
CA ARG A 221 -8.77 6.29 4.48
C ARG A 221 -10.23 6.24 4.94
N VAL A 222 -11.06 5.44 4.27
CA VAL A 222 -12.46 5.25 4.68
C VAL A 222 -12.57 4.07 5.65
N LEU A 223 -12.96 4.36 6.89
CA LEU A 223 -13.08 3.40 7.97
C LEU A 223 -14.56 3.10 8.25
N GLY A 224 -14.84 1.93 8.82
CA GLY A 224 -16.17 1.57 9.28
C GLY A 224 -16.17 0.36 10.21
N ARG A 225 -17.37 -0.20 10.40
CA ARG A 225 -17.58 -1.42 11.18
C ARG A 225 -18.34 -2.47 10.40
N TRP A 226 -17.83 -3.70 10.38
CA TRP A 226 -18.54 -4.88 9.88
C TRP A 226 -18.60 -5.92 10.99
N ARG A 227 -19.81 -6.45 11.29
CA ARG A 227 -20.05 -7.36 12.43
C ARG A 227 -19.43 -6.87 13.74
N ASN A 228 -19.56 -5.57 14.00
CA ASN A 228 -18.98 -4.86 15.16
C ASN A 228 -17.44 -4.86 15.24
N ARG A 229 -16.72 -5.13 14.15
CA ARG A 229 -15.26 -5.03 14.07
C ARG A 229 -14.81 -3.88 13.19
N ARG A 230 -13.70 -3.25 13.54
CA ARG A 230 -13.11 -2.16 12.75
C ARG A 230 -12.60 -2.74 11.43
N VAL A 231 -13.01 -2.10 10.35
CA VAL A 231 -12.57 -2.43 8.99
C VAL A 231 -12.25 -1.15 8.22
N GLN A 232 -11.38 -1.26 7.23
CA GLN A 232 -11.16 -0.22 6.23
C GLN A 232 -11.76 -0.67 4.90
N LEU A 233 -12.45 0.25 4.23
CA LEU A 233 -12.91 0.06 2.86
C LEU A 233 -11.77 0.34 1.90
N VAL A 234 -11.55 -0.59 0.97
CA VAL A 234 -10.47 -0.49 -0.02
C VAL A 234 -10.96 -0.67 -1.46
N GLY A 235 -12.25 -0.91 -1.63
CA GLY A 235 -12.91 -1.00 -2.92
C GLY A 235 -14.41 -1.17 -2.77
N VAL A 236 -15.17 -0.74 -3.78
CA VAL A 236 -16.59 -1.04 -3.91
C VAL A 236 -16.86 -1.48 -5.35
N GLU A 237 -17.55 -2.59 -5.50
CA GLU A 237 -18.03 -3.09 -6.78
C GLU A 237 -19.53 -2.89 -6.85
N ARG A 238 -19.98 -2.10 -7.84
CA ARG A 238 -21.42 -1.88 -8.06
C ARG A 238 -22.02 -3.02 -8.84
N GLY A 239 -23.19 -3.49 -8.43
CA GLY A 239 -23.85 -4.64 -9.06
C GLY A 239 -25.37 -4.55 -8.99
N GLU A 240 -26.05 -5.24 -9.91
CA GLU A 240 -27.53 -5.26 -9.98
C GLU A 240 -28.18 -5.84 -8.72
N SER A 241 -27.49 -6.77 -8.05
CA SER A 241 -27.94 -7.40 -6.80
C SER A 241 -27.53 -6.63 -5.53
N GLY A 242 -26.97 -5.43 -5.68
CA GLY A 242 -26.42 -4.63 -4.59
C GLY A 242 -24.91 -4.43 -4.70
N ASP A 243 -24.42 -3.39 -4.02
CA ASP A 243 -23.00 -3.04 -4.00
C ASP A 243 -22.22 -3.97 -3.06
N ARG A 244 -21.00 -4.33 -3.45
CA ARG A 244 -20.09 -5.19 -2.69
C ARG A 244 -18.89 -4.39 -2.21
N ALA A 245 -18.66 -4.34 -0.90
CA ALA A 245 -17.52 -3.67 -0.31
C ALA A 245 -16.35 -4.65 -0.12
N HIS A 246 -15.17 -4.24 -0.58
CA HIS A 246 -13.90 -4.90 -0.29
C HIS A 246 -13.35 -4.28 0.99
N ILE A 247 -13.18 -5.11 2.02
CA ILE A 247 -12.79 -4.68 3.36
C ILE A 247 -11.48 -5.31 3.79
N VAL A 248 -10.68 -4.54 4.54
CA VAL A 248 -9.51 -5.02 5.29
C VAL A 248 -9.81 -4.93 6.78
N PHE A 249 -9.56 -6.00 7.52
CA PHE A 249 -9.75 -6.04 8.96
C PHE A 249 -8.65 -5.28 9.72
N LEU A 250 -9.05 -4.44 10.66
CA LEU A 250 -8.15 -3.60 11.47
C LEU A 250 -8.12 -4.04 12.94
N GLY A 251 -8.57 -5.26 13.25
CA GLY A 251 -8.67 -5.73 14.63
C GLY A 251 -7.43 -6.45 15.16
N HIS A 252 -6.39 -6.61 14.34
CA HIS A 252 -5.09 -7.21 14.68
C HIS A 252 -5.10 -8.61 15.32
N ASP A 253 -6.25 -9.29 15.37
CA ASP A 253 -6.41 -10.64 15.90
C ASP A 253 -6.75 -11.62 14.78
N ALA A 254 -5.78 -12.46 14.41
CA ALA A 254 -5.90 -13.47 13.36
C ALA A 254 -7.02 -14.48 13.63
N ILE A 255 -7.21 -14.88 14.90
CA ILE A 255 -8.22 -15.87 15.28
C ILE A 255 -9.62 -15.25 15.09
N ASP A 256 -9.82 -14.00 15.50
CA ASP A 256 -11.08 -13.28 15.26
C ASP A 256 -11.34 -13.14 13.75
N ALA A 257 -10.35 -12.70 12.97
CA ALA A 257 -10.46 -12.54 11.52
C ALA A 257 -10.84 -13.84 10.80
N GLU A 258 -10.18 -14.95 11.16
CA GLU A 258 -10.46 -16.28 10.60
C GLU A 258 -11.84 -16.80 11.00
N SER A 259 -12.28 -16.54 12.24
CA SER A 259 -13.63 -16.89 12.69
C SER A 259 -14.73 -16.15 11.93
N LEU A 260 -14.43 -14.96 11.39
CA LEU A 260 -15.32 -14.17 10.56
C LEU A 260 -15.34 -14.65 9.09
N GLY A 261 -14.46 -15.59 8.72
CA GLY A 261 -14.31 -16.10 7.36
C GLY A 261 -13.52 -15.17 6.44
N LEU A 262 -12.73 -14.24 7.00
CA LEU A 262 -11.84 -13.40 6.21
C LEU A 262 -10.65 -14.20 5.69
N THR A 263 -10.16 -13.84 4.51
CA THR A 263 -9.03 -14.51 3.86
C THR A 263 -7.73 -13.82 4.23
N LYS A 264 -6.74 -14.58 4.71
CA LYS A 264 -5.38 -14.07 4.84
C LYS A 264 -4.76 -13.92 3.46
N THR A 265 -4.58 -12.69 3.01
CA THR A 265 -4.04 -12.36 1.67
C THR A 265 -2.57 -11.97 1.72
N ASP A 266 -2.09 -11.55 2.90
CA ASP A 266 -0.71 -11.22 3.19
C ASP A 266 -0.39 -11.40 4.69
N ALA A 267 0.87 -11.28 5.08
CA ALA A 267 1.27 -11.28 6.48
C ALA A 267 0.59 -10.10 7.22
N GLY A 268 -0.23 -10.41 8.23
CA GLY A 268 -1.02 -9.42 8.97
C GLY A 268 -2.22 -8.83 8.21
N VAL A 269 -2.54 -9.29 7.00
CA VAL A 269 -3.65 -8.74 6.20
C VAL A 269 -4.75 -9.78 6.01
N TYR A 270 -5.94 -9.42 6.51
CA TYR A 270 -7.16 -10.22 6.37
C TYR A 270 -8.21 -9.42 5.61
N GLU A 271 -8.66 -9.96 4.48
CA GLU A 271 -9.57 -9.32 3.54
C GLU A 271 -10.88 -10.08 3.38
N GLY A 272 -11.93 -9.36 3.00
CA GLY A 272 -13.22 -9.93 2.66
C GLY A 272 -13.99 -9.08 1.67
N VAL A 273 -14.92 -9.71 0.96
CA VAL A 273 -15.90 -9.02 0.13
C VAL A 273 -17.27 -9.23 0.76
N VAL A 274 -17.87 -8.15 1.25
CA VAL A 274 -19.13 -8.17 2.00
C VAL A 274 -20.19 -7.34 1.29
N ASP A 275 -21.45 -7.46 1.70
CA ASP A 275 -22.48 -6.55 1.21
C ASP A 275 -22.20 -5.15 1.77
N ALA A 276 -22.17 -4.13 0.90
CA ALA A 276 -21.80 -2.78 1.31
C ALA A 276 -22.74 -2.23 2.39
N VAL A 277 -24.02 -2.63 2.39
CA VAL A 277 -25.00 -2.19 3.38
C VAL A 277 -24.79 -2.79 4.78
N GLU A 278 -23.95 -3.82 4.90
CA GLU A 278 -23.56 -4.41 6.19
C GLU A 278 -22.46 -3.61 6.88
N VAL A 279 -21.73 -2.76 6.16
CA VAL A 279 -20.71 -1.89 6.76
C VAL A 279 -21.39 -0.65 7.32
N ARG A 280 -21.19 -0.41 8.62
CA ARG A 280 -21.79 0.69 9.38
C ARG A 280 -20.72 1.68 9.84
N ASP A 281 -21.18 2.82 10.36
CA ASP A 281 -20.33 3.85 10.96
C ASP A 281 -19.19 4.30 10.04
N LEU A 282 -19.51 4.49 8.75
CA LEU A 282 -18.53 4.94 7.77
C LEU A 282 -18.04 6.36 8.09
N GLY A 283 -16.73 6.53 8.10
CA GLY A 283 -16.08 7.82 8.32
C GLY A 283 -14.81 7.94 7.49
N GLU A 284 -14.54 9.16 7.03
CA GLU A 284 -13.29 9.50 6.36
C GLU A 284 -12.25 9.92 7.43
N GLU A 285 -11.11 9.23 7.47
CA GLU A 285 -9.93 9.68 8.20
C GLU A 285 -9.00 10.40 7.22
N GLN A 286 -8.61 11.63 7.58
CA GLN A 286 -7.69 12.46 6.79
C GLN A 286 -6.36 12.62 7.54
N THR A 287 -5.26 12.42 6.82
CA THR A 287 -3.91 12.77 7.31
C THR A 287 -3.36 13.88 6.44
N GLU A 288 -3.07 15.04 7.04
CA GLU A 288 -2.48 16.17 6.33
C GLU A 288 -1.04 15.85 5.89
N LEU A 289 -0.72 16.20 4.65
CA LEU A 289 0.63 16.10 4.09
C LEU A 289 1.33 17.47 4.18
N PRO A 290 2.67 17.49 4.11
CA PRO A 290 3.42 18.73 3.97
C PRO A 290 2.97 19.52 2.74
N ALA A 291 3.16 20.85 2.79
CA ALA A 291 2.97 21.69 1.61
C ALA A 291 3.85 21.19 0.46
N ALA A 292 3.27 21.12 -0.73
CA ALA A 292 3.99 20.75 -1.94
C ALA A 292 5.09 21.78 -2.21
N THR A 293 6.29 21.33 -2.56
CA THR A 293 7.31 22.20 -3.12
C THR A 293 7.09 22.35 -4.61
N ALA A 294 7.32 23.57 -5.12
CA ALA A 294 7.35 23.80 -6.56
C ALA A 294 8.43 22.91 -7.19
N ALA A 295 8.11 22.30 -8.33
CA ALA A 295 9.15 21.71 -9.18
C ALA A 295 10.05 22.86 -9.65
N ASP A 296 11.34 22.81 -9.32
CA ASP A 296 12.33 23.71 -9.91
C ASP A 296 12.27 23.47 -11.43
N ALA A 297 11.88 24.49 -12.18
CA ALA A 297 11.84 24.41 -13.64
C ALA A 297 13.28 24.28 -14.16
N ALA A 298 13.77 23.04 -14.26
CA ALA A 298 15.00 22.75 -14.96
C ALA A 298 14.82 23.16 -16.43
N GLN A 299 15.54 24.23 -16.80
CA GLN A 299 15.65 24.77 -18.16
C GLN A 299 16.27 23.76 -19.13
#